data_AF-A0A2G1BP86-F1
#
_entry.id   AF-A0A2G1BP86-F1
#
_cell.length_a   1.000
_cell.length_b   1.000
_cell.length_c   1.000
_cell.angle_alpha   90.00
_cell.angle_beta   90.00
_cell.angle_gamma   90.00
#
_symmetry.space_group_name_H-M   'P 1'
#
loop_
_entity.id
_entity.type
_entity.pdbx_description
1 polymer ?
#
loop_
_entity_poly.entity_id
_entity_poly.type
_entity_poly.pdbx_seq_one_letter_code
_entity_poly.pdbx_strand_id
1 'polypeptide(L)'
;MPIDVHLMVQPVDALAQAFAKSGADIITFHPDASAHVDRTLQLIKAEGCQAGLVFNPAMPIDVLEWVIDKVDVVLLMSVNPGFGGQSFIDSALRKAEKVRKIIDA
;
A
#
# COMPACT_ATOMS: atom_id res chain seq x y z
N MET A 1 4.09 -20.04 -4.32
CA MET A 1 4.20 -19.23 -3.09
C MET A 1 3.83 -17.82 -3.48
N PRO A 2 2.98 -17.11 -2.72
CA PRO A 2 2.54 -15.77 -3.10
C PRO A 2 3.72 -14.78 -3.22
N ILE A 3 3.69 -13.89 -4.20
CA ILE A 3 4.61 -12.78 -4.39
C ILE A 3 3.92 -11.48 -3.98
N ASP A 4 4.42 -10.85 -2.92
CA ASP A 4 4.00 -9.52 -2.47
C ASP A 4 4.97 -8.46 -3.01
N VAL A 5 4.45 -7.59 -3.88
CA VAL A 5 5.20 -6.51 -4.52
C VAL A 5 4.87 -5.17 -3.89
N HIS A 6 5.84 -4.62 -3.15
CA HIS A 6 5.78 -3.26 -2.64
C HIS A 6 6.42 -2.27 -3.63
N LEU A 7 5.58 -1.45 -4.27
CA LEU A 7 5.99 -0.44 -5.23
C LEU A 7 6.40 0.88 -4.55
N MET A 8 7.70 1.13 -4.49
CA MET A 8 8.31 2.41 -4.09
C MET A 8 8.70 3.25 -5.33
N VAL A 9 7.74 3.49 -6.23
CA VAL A 9 7.94 4.16 -7.54
C VAL A 9 6.83 5.17 -7.82
N GLN A 10 7.11 6.15 -8.68
CA GLN A 10 6.13 7.14 -9.16
C GLN A 10 6.39 7.43 -10.64
N PRO A 11 5.40 7.33 -11.55
CA PRO A 11 4.01 6.90 -11.32
C PRO A 11 3.87 5.37 -11.14
N VAL A 12 2.74 4.92 -10.58
CA VAL A 12 2.52 3.52 -10.15
C VAL A 12 1.93 2.62 -11.25
N ASP A 13 0.92 3.09 -11.97
CA ASP A 13 0.00 2.25 -12.77
C ASP A 13 0.72 1.29 -13.74
N ALA A 14 1.68 1.80 -14.52
CA ALA A 14 2.37 1.00 -15.53
C ALA A 14 3.17 -0.17 -14.92
N LEU A 15 3.85 0.08 -13.79
CA LEU A 15 4.61 -0.95 -13.09
C LEU A 15 3.69 -1.92 -12.35
N ALA A 16 2.59 -1.45 -11.76
CA ALA A 16 1.58 -2.31 -11.16
C ALA A 16 1.07 -3.35 -12.17
N GLN A 17 0.69 -2.94 -13.38
CA GLN A 17 0.26 -3.89 -14.41
C GLN A 17 1.38 -4.83 -14.87
N ALA A 18 2.61 -4.32 -14.99
CA ALA A 18 3.75 -5.14 -15.39
C ALA A 18 4.06 -6.24 -14.35
N PHE A 19 4.00 -5.91 -13.06
CA PHE A 19 4.21 -6.87 -11.98
C PHE A 19 3.05 -7.87 -11.87
N ALA A 20 1.80 -7.41 -12.02
CA ALA A 20 0.63 -8.29 -12.07
C ALA A 20 0.77 -9.36 -13.17
N LYS A 21 1.12 -8.94 -14.38
CA LYS A 21 1.35 -9.83 -15.53
C LYS A 21 2.58 -10.73 -15.38
N SER A 22 3.49 -10.37 -14.49
CA SER A 22 4.70 -11.14 -14.16
C SER A 22 4.46 -12.12 -13.00
N GLY A 23 3.23 -12.22 -12.49
CA GLY A 23 2.84 -13.18 -11.46
C GLY A 23 2.85 -12.66 -10.03
N ALA A 24 2.70 -11.34 -9.83
CA ALA A 24 2.45 -10.80 -8.49
C ALA A 24 1.06 -11.23 -7.98
N ASP A 25 0.96 -11.62 -6.72
CA ASP A 25 -0.30 -11.96 -6.06
C ASP A 25 -0.87 -10.74 -5.31
N ILE A 26 0.03 -9.93 -4.73
CA ILE A 26 -0.29 -8.73 -3.96
C ILE A 26 0.53 -7.57 -4.52
N ILE A 27 -0.10 -6.42 -4.73
CA ILE A 27 0.58 -5.19 -5.13
C ILE A 27 0.17 -4.07 -4.19
N THR A 28 1.16 -3.51 -3.50
CA THR A 28 0.97 -2.36 -2.61
C THR A 28 1.74 -1.15 -3.12
N PHE A 29 1.16 0.04 -3.01
CA PHE A 29 1.79 1.28 -3.45
C PHE A 29 1.55 2.42 -2.46
N HIS A 30 2.40 3.46 -2.52
CA HIS A 30 2.21 4.64 -1.68
C HIS A 30 1.14 5.58 -2.28
N PRO A 31 0.16 6.07 -1.49
CA PRO A 31 -0.91 6.93 -2.01
C PRO A 31 -0.41 8.21 -2.71
N ASP A 32 0.67 8.80 -2.21
CA ASP A 32 1.31 10.00 -2.77
C ASP A 32 2.00 9.76 -4.13
N ALA A 33 2.22 8.51 -4.51
CA ALA A 33 2.77 8.13 -5.80
C ALA A 33 1.71 7.99 -6.93
N SER A 34 0.42 8.09 -6.61
CA SER A 34 -0.67 8.07 -7.60
C SER A 34 -1.45 9.37 -7.62
N ALA A 35 -1.72 9.90 -8.81
CA ALA A 35 -2.63 11.02 -8.99
C ALA A 35 -4.10 10.65 -8.69
N HIS A 36 -4.45 9.36 -8.79
CA HIS A 36 -5.81 8.84 -8.63
C HIS A 36 -5.78 7.49 -7.90
N VAL A 37 -5.58 7.53 -6.57
CA VAL A 37 -5.45 6.34 -5.70
C VAL A 37 -6.54 5.30 -5.95
N ASP A 38 -7.79 5.72 -6.00
CA ASP A 38 -8.94 4.85 -6.27
C ASP A 38 -8.82 4.08 -7.60
N ARG A 39 -8.43 4.77 -8.67
CA ARG A 39 -8.23 4.18 -9.99
C ARG A 39 -7.09 3.16 -9.97
N THR A 40 -5.98 3.48 -9.30
CA THR A 40 -4.82 2.57 -9.21
C THR A 40 -5.20 1.29 -8.45
N LEU A 41 -5.97 1.38 -7.36
CA LEU A 41 -6.49 0.20 -6.65
C LEU A 41 -7.37 -0.66 -7.57
N GLN A 42 -8.32 -0.05 -8.27
CA GLN A 42 -9.18 -0.76 -9.23
C GLN A 42 -8.38 -1.45 -10.33
N LEU A 43 -7.36 -0.78 -10.86
CA LEU A 43 -6.47 -1.31 -11.89
C LEU A 43 -5.71 -2.54 -11.42
N ILE A 44 -5.20 -2.55 -10.18
CA ILE A 44 -4.52 -3.72 -9.60
C ILE A 44 -5.51 -4.89 -9.45
N LYS A 45 -6.71 -4.64 -8.91
CA LYS A 45 -7.74 -5.69 -8.72
C LYS A 45 -8.24 -6.26 -10.06
N ALA A 46 -8.33 -5.43 -11.10
CA ALA A 46 -8.73 -5.87 -12.44
C ALA A 46 -7.75 -6.85 -13.08
N GLU A 47 -6.47 -6.81 -12.69
CA GLU A 47 -5.45 -7.78 -13.13
C GLU A 47 -5.44 -9.06 -12.26
N GLY A 48 -6.35 -9.18 -11.29
CA GLY A 48 -6.51 -10.36 -10.43
C GLY A 48 -5.63 -10.37 -9.18
N CYS A 49 -4.90 -9.30 -8.88
CA CYS A 49 -4.08 -9.18 -7.68
C CYS A 49 -4.88 -8.60 -6.51
N GLN A 50 -4.45 -8.92 -5.28
CA GLN A 50 -4.84 -8.14 -4.10
C GLN A 50 -4.19 -6.75 -4.15
N ALA A 51 -4.95 -5.71 -3.83
CA ALA A 51 -4.50 -4.32 -3.89
C ALA A 51 -4.32 -3.72 -2.50
N GLY A 52 -3.25 -2.96 -2.29
CA GLY A 52 -2.99 -2.35 -0.99
C GLY A 52 -2.32 -0.99 -1.02
N LEU A 53 -2.37 -0.31 0.12
CA LEU A 53 -1.77 1.01 0.32
C LEU A 53 -0.65 0.96 1.35
N VAL A 54 0.39 1.74 1.09
CA VAL A 54 1.59 1.84 1.92
C VAL A 54 1.71 3.22 2.54
N PHE A 55 1.88 3.30 3.86
CA PHE A 55 1.98 4.56 4.58
C PHE A 55 3.38 4.77 5.15
N ASN A 56 4.06 5.81 4.65
CA ASN A 56 5.30 6.30 5.24
C ASN A 56 5.10 6.77 6.69
N PRO A 57 6.17 6.86 7.52
CA PRO A 57 6.03 7.18 8.94
C PRO A 57 5.23 8.47 9.20
N ALA A 58 5.48 9.52 8.43
CA ALA A 58 4.80 10.82 8.56
C ALA A 58 3.47 10.94 7.80
N MET A 59 3.18 10.02 6.87
CA MET A 59 1.99 10.10 6.02
C MET A 59 0.71 9.90 6.85
N PRO A 60 -0.31 10.76 6.73
CA PRO A 60 -1.62 10.52 7.33
C PRO A 60 -2.30 9.32 6.68
N ILE A 61 -3.23 8.69 7.40
CA ILE A 61 -3.98 7.51 6.93
C ILE A 61 -5.39 7.84 6.44
N ASP A 62 -5.73 9.13 6.40
CA ASP A 62 -7.09 9.62 6.17
C ASP A 62 -7.66 9.20 4.80
N VAL A 63 -6.80 8.92 3.82
CA VAL A 63 -7.20 8.35 2.52
C VAL A 63 -7.96 7.03 2.67
N LEU A 64 -7.67 6.23 3.71
CA LEU A 64 -8.32 4.95 3.94
C LEU A 64 -9.82 5.10 4.17
N GLU A 65 -10.28 6.20 4.77
CA GLU A 65 -11.72 6.47 4.97
C GLU A 65 -12.52 6.38 3.66
N TRP A 66 -11.88 6.70 2.54
CA TRP A 66 -12.53 6.79 1.23
C TRP A 66 -12.37 5.55 0.35
N VAL A 67 -11.44 4.65 0.69
CA VAL A 67 -11.07 3.51 -0.17
C VAL A 67 -10.89 2.19 0.59
N ILE A 68 -11.22 2.13 1.89
CA ILE A 68 -10.97 0.93 2.71
C ILE A 68 -11.69 -0.30 2.16
N ASP A 69 -12.85 -0.14 1.53
CA ASP A 69 -13.63 -1.18 0.85
C ASP A 69 -12.90 -1.83 -0.33
N LYS A 70 -11.89 -1.14 -0.88
CA LYS A 70 -11.10 -1.58 -2.03
C LYS A 70 -9.73 -2.12 -1.64
N VAL A 71 -9.30 -1.89 -0.40
CA VAL A 71 -7.97 -2.23 0.10
C VAL A 71 -7.97 -3.61 0.76
N ASP A 72 -7.19 -4.52 0.21
CA ASP A 72 -7.02 -5.87 0.75
C ASP A 72 -5.86 -5.92 1.77
N VAL A 73 -4.86 -5.04 1.63
CA VAL A 73 -3.66 -4.98 2.49
C VAL A 73 -3.29 -3.53 2.81
N VAL A 74 -3.01 -3.24 4.09
CA VAL A 74 -2.39 -1.98 4.52
C VAL A 74 -0.99 -2.25 5.04
N LEU A 75 0.02 -1.69 4.38
CA LEU A 75 1.42 -1.76 4.81
C LEU A 75 1.82 -0.47 5.51
N LEU A 76 2.31 -0.60 6.75
CA LEU A 76 2.79 0.54 7.53
C LEU A 76 4.30 0.51 7.61
N MET A 77 4.95 1.53 7.04
CA MET A 77 6.39 1.64 7.10
C MET A 77 6.82 2.02 8.52
N SER A 78 7.58 1.12 9.15
CA SER A 78 8.22 1.35 10.44
C SER A 78 9.62 1.94 10.32
N VAL A 79 10.03 2.28 9.11
CA VAL A 79 11.29 2.95 8.74
C VAL A 79 11.00 3.87 7.56
N ASN A 80 11.93 4.74 7.17
CA ASN A 80 11.76 5.46 5.91
C ASN A 80 12.09 4.54 4.73
N PRO A 81 11.31 4.55 3.63
CA PRO A 81 11.55 3.69 2.47
C PRO A 81 12.93 3.96 1.83
N GLY A 82 13.49 2.92 1.19
CA GLY A 82 14.71 3.02 0.37
C GLY A 82 15.86 2.12 0.83
N PHE A 83 16.03 1.87 2.12
CA PHE A 83 17.17 1.10 2.65
C PHE A 83 16.77 0.11 3.76
N GLY A 84 17.37 -1.08 3.76
CA GLY A 84 17.26 -2.04 4.85
C GLY A 84 18.18 -1.73 6.04
N GLY A 85 18.01 -2.45 7.15
CA GLY A 85 18.88 -2.34 8.33
C GLY A 85 18.63 -1.14 9.24
N GLN A 86 17.58 -0.37 8.99
CA GLN A 86 17.17 0.75 9.83
C GLN A 86 16.50 0.28 11.14
N SER A 87 16.54 1.14 12.17
CA SER A 87 15.85 0.88 13.44
C SER A 87 14.35 1.16 13.33
N PHE A 88 13.56 0.37 14.03
CA PHE A 88 12.10 0.48 14.05
C PHE A 88 11.65 1.82 14.67
N ILE A 89 10.66 2.47 14.05
CA ILE A 89 10.02 3.70 14.51
C ILE A 89 8.73 3.34 15.24
N ASP A 90 8.70 3.47 16.56
CA ASP A 90 7.60 3.06 17.44
C ASP A 90 6.23 3.68 17.10
N SER A 91 6.21 4.86 16.47
CA SER A 91 4.96 5.47 16.02
C SER A 91 4.19 4.61 15.00
N ALA A 92 4.86 3.66 14.34
CA ALA A 92 4.20 2.69 13.46
C ALA A 92 3.15 1.84 14.21
N LEU A 93 3.39 1.49 15.48
CA LEU A 93 2.41 0.75 16.29
C LEU A 93 1.15 1.57 16.56
N ARG A 94 1.30 2.85 16.92
CA ARG A 94 0.17 3.78 17.07
C ARG A 94 -0.62 3.95 15.77
N LYS A 95 0.05 3.87 14.61
CA LYS A 95 -0.60 3.91 13.30
C LYS A 95 -1.35 2.60 13.01
N ALA A 96 -0.77 1.45 13.38
CA ALA A 96 -1.42 0.14 13.26
C ALA A 96 -2.72 0.06 14.07
N GLU A 97 -2.72 0.56 15.30
CA GLU A 97 -3.93 0.63 16.13
C GLU A 97 -5.03 1.48 15.48
N LYS A 98 -4.68 2.62 14.89
CA LYS A 98 -5.64 3.48 14.18
C LYS A 98 -6.21 2.80 12.94
N VAL A 99 -5.35 2.16 12.14
CA VAL A 99 -5.80 1.42 10.95
C VAL A 99 -6.71 0.26 11.34
N ARG A 100 -6.38 -0.50 12.39
CA ARG A 100 -7.22 -1.59 12.89
C ARG A 100 -8.63 -1.11 13.23
N LYS A 101 -8.75 0.03 13.91
CA LYS A 101 -10.05 0.65 14.21
C LYS A 101 -10.85 1.02 12.96
N ILE A 102 -10.20 1.46 11.88
CA ILE A 102 -10.87 1.76 10.61
C ILE A 102 -11.39 0.47 9.96
N ILE A 103 -10.63 -0.63 10.02
CA ILE A 103 -11.03 -1.92 9.42
C ILE A 103 -12.17 -2.59 10.21
N ASP A 104 -12.24 -2.39 11.53
CA ASP A 104 -13.28 -2.97 12.39
C ASP A 104 -14.60 -2.18 12.43
N ALA A 105 -14.64 -0.99 11.83
CA ALA A 105 -15.82 -0.12 11.81
C ALA A 105 -16.83 -0.55 10.76
#